data_AF-A0A656CJX0-F1
#
_entry.id   AF-A0A656CJX0-F1
#
_cell.length_a   1.000
_cell.length_b   1.000
_cell.length_c   1.000
_cell.angle_alpha   90.00
_cell.angle_beta   90.00
_cell.angle_gamma   90.00
#
_symmetry.space_group_name_H-M   'P 1'
#
loop_
_entity.id
_entity.type
_entity.pdbx_description
1 polymer ?
#
loop_
_entity_poly.entity_id
_entity_poly.type
_entity_poly.pdbx_seq_one_letter_code
_entity_poly.pdbx_strand_id
1 'polypeptide(L)'
;MSITAYKIESVGHDRTGKDYGYVNIMYRYGNKRSCPQPDQCEKMEVMWADESVYGPPAPGSKVGDFIMTWLMGPWNCGVFTHREIAQRLMDTFTGLKIKELKWFENPREKTLKSGKLRARRARWLPEREVDLVYLYSDYYIDAREPTSAQTDFFTVTRMDAWGVSTWFMCTPQAAEKLIAMDFENLTVKATTIVG
;
A
#
# COMPACT_ATOMS: atom_id res chain seq x y z
N MET A 1 22.31 -15.32 4.92
CA MET A 1 21.28 -15.42 5.99
C MET A 1 19.91 -15.23 5.34
N SER A 2 18.82 -15.56 6.03
CA SER A 2 17.47 -15.28 5.53
C SER A 2 16.50 -15.04 6.68
N ILE A 3 15.41 -14.34 6.39
CA ILE A 3 14.27 -14.17 7.29
C ILE A 3 13.02 -14.75 6.63
N THR A 4 12.25 -15.51 7.40
CA THR A 4 10.93 -15.99 6.97
C THR A 4 9.88 -15.38 7.88
N ALA A 5 8.91 -14.69 7.27
CA ALA A 5 7.81 -14.03 7.95
C ALA A 5 6.61 -13.95 7.01
N TYR A 6 5.52 -13.31 7.43
CA TYR A 6 4.33 -13.18 6.61
C TYR A 6 4.28 -11.80 5.97
N LYS A 7 4.43 -11.77 4.64
CA LYS A 7 4.34 -10.56 3.83
C LYS A 7 2.89 -10.12 3.73
N ILE A 8 2.67 -8.81 3.84
CA ILE A 8 1.36 -8.18 3.79
C ILE A 8 1.28 -7.32 2.54
N GLU A 9 0.29 -7.59 1.69
CA GLU A 9 0.09 -6.85 0.45
C GLU A 9 -1.38 -6.56 0.23
N SER A 10 -1.69 -5.32 -0.16
CA SER A 10 -2.99 -5.01 -0.73
C SER A 10 -3.05 -5.51 -2.17
N VAL A 11 -4.14 -6.20 -2.49
CA VAL A 11 -4.40 -6.72 -3.83
C VAL A 11 -5.42 -5.82 -4.51
N GLY A 12 -5.13 -5.46 -5.76
CA GLY A 12 -6.12 -4.79 -6.62
C GLY A 12 -7.06 -5.81 -7.27
N HIS A 13 -7.35 -5.61 -8.54
CA HIS A 13 -8.15 -6.55 -9.32
C HIS A 13 -7.39 -7.83 -9.65
N ASP A 14 -8.02 -8.97 -9.42
CA ASP A 14 -7.64 -10.20 -10.11
C ASP A 14 -8.33 -10.28 -11.48
N ARG A 15 -7.71 -10.99 -12.43
CA ARG A 15 -8.29 -11.25 -13.77
C ARG A 15 -9.52 -12.16 -13.73
N THR A 16 -9.89 -12.66 -12.54
CA THR A 16 -10.99 -13.61 -12.31
C THR A 16 -12.28 -12.93 -11.84
N GLY A 17 -12.29 -11.59 -11.71
CA GLY A 17 -13.51 -10.81 -11.51
C GLY A 17 -14.00 -10.75 -10.07
N LYS A 18 -13.17 -11.09 -9.08
CA LYS A 18 -13.49 -10.77 -7.69
C LYS A 18 -13.16 -9.30 -7.43
N ASP A 19 -14.21 -8.57 -7.11
CA ASP A 19 -14.26 -7.12 -7.20
C ASP A 19 -13.98 -6.46 -5.85
N TYR A 20 -12.70 -6.26 -5.64
CA TYR A 20 -12.11 -6.03 -4.34
C TYR A 20 -12.01 -4.53 -4.02
N GLY A 21 -11.74 -3.67 -4.99
CA GLY A 21 -11.67 -2.24 -4.77
C GLY A 21 -11.17 -1.57 -6.02
N TYR A 22 -11.98 -0.69 -6.57
CA TYR A 22 -11.89 -0.21 -7.93
C TYR A 22 -10.94 0.97 -8.15
N VAL A 23 -10.41 1.52 -7.06
CA VAL A 23 -9.55 2.70 -7.08
C VAL A 23 -8.15 2.35 -6.62
N ASN A 24 -7.18 2.98 -7.26
CA ASN A 24 -5.77 2.84 -6.93
C ASN A 24 -5.23 4.18 -6.44
N ILE A 25 -4.22 4.14 -5.59
CA ILE A 25 -3.49 5.33 -5.17
C ILE A 25 -2.10 5.32 -5.78
N MET A 26 -1.69 6.48 -6.28
CA MET A 26 -0.34 6.74 -6.72
C MET A 26 0.35 7.68 -5.75
N TYR A 27 1.60 7.36 -5.45
CA TYR A 27 2.47 8.25 -4.71
C TYR A 27 3.03 9.35 -5.63
N ARG A 28 3.02 10.61 -5.19
CA ARG A 28 3.47 11.76 -5.99
C ARG A 28 4.94 12.05 -5.72
N TYR A 29 5.85 11.37 -6.39
CA TYR A 29 7.24 11.84 -6.53
C TYR A 29 7.66 11.92 -8.00
N GLY A 30 7.87 13.15 -8.47
CA GLY A 30 8.40 13.41 -9.81
C GLY A 30 9.89 13.06 -9.94
N ASN A 31 10.38 12.98 -11.17
CA ASN A 31 11.81 12.83 -11.51
C ASN A 31 12.48 11.50 -11.12
N LYS A 32 11.75 10.38 -11.11
CA LYS A 32 12.29 9.03 -10.80
C LYS A 32 12.96 8.94 -9.41
N ARG A 33 12.68 9.87 -8.50
CA ARG A 33 13.19 9.82 -7.14
C ARG A 33 12.43 8.76 -6.36
N SER A 34 13.14 8.00 -5.54
CA SER A 34 12.54 6.99 -4.67
C SER A 34 11.55 7.63 -3.70
N CYS A 35 10.52 6.87 -3.33
CA CYS A 35 9.66 7.23 -2.20
C CYS A 35 10.54 7.26 -0.94
N PRO A 36 10.67 8.40 -0.24
CA PRO A 36 11.32 8.45 1.07
C PRO A 36 10.62 7.50 2.05
N GLN A 37 11.34 7.04 3.06
CA GLN A 37 10.73 6.21 4.09
C GLN A 37 9.58 6.98 4.78
N PRO A 38 8.50 6.30 5.19
CA PRO A 38 7.32 6.99 5.71
C PRO A 38 7.62 7.84 6.95
N ASP A 39 8.58 7.44 7.79
CA ASP A 39 9.06 8.18 8.96
C ASP A 39 9.77 9.50 8.61
N GLN A 40 10.37 9.61 7.42
CA GLN A 40 11.13 10.78 6.96
C GLN A 40 10.27 11.91 6.38
N CYS A 41 8.98 11.67 6.14
CA CYS A 41 8.06 12.67 5.58
C CYS A 41 7.25 13.38 6.67
N GLU A 42 6.63 14.53 6.38
CA GLU A 42 5.57 15.06 7.26
C GLU A 42 4.23 14.37 6.96
N LYS A 43 3.84 14.36 5.67
CA LYS A 43 2.67 13.66 5.13
C LYS A 43 3.04 12.91 3.87
N MET A 44 2.28 11.87 3.55
CA MET A 44 2.46 11.11 2.33
C MET A 44 1.72 11.77 1.17
N GLU A 45 2.46 12.24 0.17
CA GLU A 45 1.90 12.91 -1.00
C GLU A 45 1.30 11.91 -1.97
N VAL A 46 -0.02 11.99 -2.20
CA VAL A 46 -0.76 10.99 -2.96
C VAL A 46 -1.78 11.60 -3.91
N MET A 47 -2.18 10.82 -4.90
CA MET A 47 -3.23 11.15 -5.85
C MET A 47 -3.97 9.88 -6.26
N TRP A 48 -5.22 10.02 -6.66
CA TRP A 48 -5.96 8.90 -7.26
C TRP A 48 -5.34 8.52 -8.62
N ALA A 49 -5.26 7.22 -8.91
CA ALA A 49 -4.66 6.72 -10.14
C ALA A 49 -5.69 6.55 -11.28
N ASP A 50 -5.31 6.94 -12.50
CA ASP A 50 -6.18 6.84 -13.69
C ASP A 50 -6.30 5.40 -14.21
N GLU A 51 -7.48 5.06 -14.76
CA GLU A 51 -7.85 3.80 -15.42
C GLU A 51 -6.78 3.27 -16.39
N SER A 52 -6.08 4.19 -17.03
CA SER A 52 -5.26 3.89 -18.19
C SER A 52 -3.84 3.42 -17.89
N VAL A 53 -3.49 3.32 -16.61
CA VAL A 53 -2.20 2.78 -16.15
C VAL A 53 -2.19 1.24 -16.24
N TYR A 54 -3.36 0.58 -16.21
CA TYR A 54 -3.48 -0.90 -16.27
C TYR A 54 -4.11 -1.46 -17.54
N GLY A 55 -4.86 -0.65 -18.29
CA GLY A 55 -5.71 -1.16 -19.36
C GLY A 55 -7.00 -1.82 -18.80
N PRO A 56 -8.00 -2.07 -19.66
CA PRO A 56 -9.30 -2.58 -19.24
C PRO A 56 -9.23 -4.01 -18.64
N PRO A 57 -10.20 -4.40 -17.77
CA PRO A 57 -11.37 -3.64 -17.38
C PRO A 57 -11.01 -2.56 -16.36
N ALA A 58 -11.38 -1.33 -16.68
CA ALA A 58 -11.08 -0.18 -15.86
C ALA A 58 -12.13 -0.12 -14.75
N PRO A 59 -11.74 -0.27 -13.49
CA PRO A 59 -12.68 -0.67 -12.46
C PRO A 59 -13.39 0.58 -11.87
N GLY A 60 -14.61 0.44 -11.34
CA GLY A 60 -15.50 1.53 -10.88
C GLY A 60 -15.05 2.40 -9.69
N SER A 61 -15.99 2.79 -8.83
CA SER A 61 -15.85 3.84 -7.80
C SER A 61 -15.85 3.32 -6.35
N LYS A 62 -15.81 1.99 -6.17
CA LYS A 62 -15.82 1.30 -4.87
C LYS A 62 -14.41 1.31 -4.26
N VAL A 63 -14.30 1.66 -2.99
CA VAL A 63 -13.05 1.58 -2.21
C VAL A 63 -13.14 0.37 -1.29
N GLY A 64 -12.22 -0.59 -1.43
CA GLY A 64 -12.15 -1.76 -0.54
C GLY A 64 -11.50 -1.45 0.80
N ASP A 65 -11.34 -2.46 1.66
CA ASP A 65 -10.72 -2.32 2.99
C ASP A 65 -9.27 -1.84 2.91
N PHE A 66 -8.51 -2.42 1.97
CA PHE A 66 -7.16 -2.00 1.63
C PHE A 66 -7.08 -1.57 0.17
N ILE A 67 -6.21 -0.59 -0.08
CA ILE A 67 -6.05 0.04 -1.39
C ILE A 67 -4.69 -0.33 -1.95
N MET A 68 -4.69 -0.82 -3.19
CA MET A 68 -3.47 -1.12 -3.92
C MET A 68 -2.74 0.19 -4.28
N THR A 69 -1.46 0.23 -3.94
CA THR A 69 -0.58 1.33 -4.36
C THR A 69 0.11 0.98 -5.64
N TRP A 70 0.17 1.95 -6.52
CA TRP A 70 0.98 1.85 -7.72
C TRP A 70 2.21 2.74 -7.68
N LEU A 71 3.27 2.22 -8.29
CA LEU A 71 4.58 2.87 -8.42
C LEU A 71 5.38 2.99 -7.11
N MET A 72 4.98 2.32 -6.02
CA MET A 72 5.81 2.24 -4.81
C MET A 72 7.01 1.30 -4.98
N GLY A 73 7.01 0.43 -5.99
CA GLY A 73 8.17 -0.39 -6.36
C GLY A 73 8.67 -1.29 -5.21
N PRO A 74 9.97 -1.62 -5.15
CA PRO A 74 10.56 -2.42 -4.08
C PRO A 74 10.66 -1.67 -2.74
N TRP A 75 9.86 -0.64 -2.50
CA TRP A 75 9.95 0.25 -1.34
C TRP A 75 8.68 0.22 -0.50
N ASN A 76 8.01 -0.93 -0.50
CA ASN A 76 6.73 -1.08 0.19
C ASN A 76 6.91 -1.36 1.69
N CYS A 77 6.71 -0.32 2.51
CA CYS A 77 6.80 -0.39 3.97
C CYS A 77 5.43 -0.48 4.67
N GLY A 78 4.33 -0.62 3.93
CA GLY A 78 2.99 -0.49 4.48
C GLY A 78 1.86 -0.70 3.48
N VAL A 79 0.66 -0.30 3.85
CA VAL A 79 -0.55 -0.41 3.01
C VAL A 79 -1.46 0.79 3.24
N PHE A 80 -2.23 1.16 2.23
CA PHE A 80 -3.29 2.16 2.38
C PHE A 80 -4.58 1.49 2.82
N THR A 81 -5.27 2.10 3.79
CA THR A 81 -6.53 1.59 4.32
C THR A 81 -7.36 2.73 4.90
N HIS A 82 -8.62 2.44 5.25
CA HIS A 82 -9.47 3.36 5.98
C HIS A 82 -8.91 3.61 7.38
N ARG A 83 -9.03 4.84 7.88
CA ARG A 83 -8.55 5.20 9.22
C ARG A 83 -9.11 4.28 10.31
N GLU A 84 -10.40 3.95 10.24
CA GLU A 84 -11.05 3.08 11.20
C GLU A 84 -10.40 1.69 11.27
N ILE A 85 -10.09 1.10 10.11
CA ILE A 85 -9.39 -0.18 10.01
C ILE A 85 -7.97 -0.06 10.59
N ALA A 86 -7.25 1.01 10.24
CA ALA A 86 -5.91 1.25 10.77
C ALA A 86 -5.89 1.35 12.30
N GLN A 87 -6.86 2.06 12.90
CA GLN A 87 -6.97 2.15 14.36
C GLN A 87 -7.30 0.82 15.01
N ARG A 88 -8.26 0.07 14.46
CA ARG A 88 -8.57 -1.28 14.94
C ARG A 88 -7.33 -2.19 14.92
N LEU A 89 -6.50 -2.09 13.89
CA LEU A 89 -5.26 -2.84 13.80
C LEU A 89 -4.22 -2.38 14.83
N MET A 90 -4.05 -1.07 15.00
CA MET A 90 -3.14 -0.51 16.00
C MET A 90 -3.54 -0.84 17.45
N ASP A 91 -4.84 -0.94 17.73
CA ASP A 91 -5.35 -1.37 19.04
C ASP A 91 -5.09 -2.86 19.31
N THR A 92 -4.90 -3.66 18.25
CA THR A 92 -4.72 -5.12 18.35
C THR A 92 -3.26 -5.54 18.28
N PHE A 93 -2.43 -4.82 17.53
CA PHE A 93 -1.08 -5.23 17.15
C PHE A 93 -0.04 -4.17 17.47
N THR A 94 1.17 -4.63 17.77
CA THR A 94 2.34 -3.77 18.01
C THR A 94 3.15 -3.51 16.73
N GLY A 95 3.91 -2.42 16.70
CA GLY A 95 4.78 -2.06 15.57
C GLY A 95 4.07 -1.39 14.40
N LEU A 96 2.79 -1.02 14.56
CA LEU A 96 2.03 -0.28 13.56
C LEU A 96 2.04 1.22 13.85
N LYS A 97 2.13 2.01 12.77
CA LYS A 97 2.02 3.47 12.77
C LYS A 97 1.16 3.93 11.60
N ILE A 98 0.58 5.12 11.75
CA ILE A 98 -0.19 5.79 10.71
C ILE A 98 0.56 7.00 10.20
N LYS A 99 0.53 7.18 8.87
CA LYS A 99 0.96 8.38 8.18
C LYS A 99 -0.24 9.07 7.52
N GLU A 100 -0.38 10.36 7.82
CA GLU A 100 -1.39 11.21 7.19
C GLU A 100 -1.10 11.45 5.71
N LEU A 101 -2.15 11.60 4.93
CA LEU A 101 -2.08 11.80 3.49
C LEU A 101 -2.19 13.29 3.11
N LYS A 102 -1.46 13.68 2.07
CA LYS A 102 -1.58 14.98 1.40
C LYS A 102 -2.03 14.76 -0.03
N TRP A 103 -3.30 15.07 -0.28
CA TRP A 103 -3.94 14.82 -1.57
C TRP A 103 -3.55 15.84 -2.62
N PHE A 104 -3.33 15.35 -3.83
CA PHE A 104 -3.14 16.14 -5.03
C PHE A 104 -4.11 15.72 -6.11
N GLU A 105 -4.56 16.72 -6.87
CA GLU A 105 -5.41 16.47 -8.02
C GLU A 105 -4.62 15.80 -9.14
N ASN A 106 -5.13 14.70 -9.66
CA ASN A 106 -4.63 14.10 -10.88
C ASN A 106 -5.17 14.86 -12.10
N PRO A 107 -4.32 15.40 -12.99
CA PRO A 107 -4.79 16.10 -14.19
C PRO A 107 -5.75 15.28 -15.07
N ARG A 108 -5.68 13.94 -14.98
CA ARG A 108 -6.56 13.01 -15.69
C ARG A 108 -7.97 12.93 -15.12
N GLU A 109 -8.23 13.51 -13.95
CA GLU A 109 -9.57 13.67 -13.36
C GLU A 109 -10.42 14.64 -14.19
N LYS A 110 -9.79 15.71 -14.70
CA LYS A 110 -10.45 16.76 -15.48
C LYS A 110 -10.13 16.71 -16.97
N THR A 111 -9.05 16.03 -17.36
CA THR A 111 -8.54 16.06 -18.74
C THR A 111 -8.39 14.65 -19.31
N LEU A 112 -8.82 14.44 -20.56
CA LEU A 112 -8.60 13.20 -21.30
C LEU A 112 -7.14 13.06 -21.75
N LYS A 113 -6.75 11.86 -22.20
CA LYS A 113 -5.42 11.64 -22.80
C LYS A 113 -5.10 12.60 -23.95
N SER A 114 -6.13 13.03 -24.68
CA SER A 114 -6.05 13.96 -25.80
C SER A 114 -5.87 15.43 -25.40
N GLY A 115 -5.82 15.75 -24.11
CA GLY A 115 -5.72 17.13 -23.62
C GLY A 115 -7.05 17.89 -23.56
N LYS A 116 -8.16 17.30 -24.04
CA LYS A 116 -9.50 17.88 -23.92
C LYS A 116 -10.05 17.74 -22.51
N LEU A 117 -10.85 18.71 -22.07
CA LEU A 117 -11.61 18.61 -20.82
C LEU A 117 -12.59 17.45 -20.87
N ARG A 118 -12.75 16.75 -19.74
CA ARG A 118 -13.77 15.72 -19.57
C ARG A 118 -15.13 16.38 -19.38
N ALA A 119 -16.12 15.92 -20.13
CA ALA A 119 -17.51 16.37 -19.98
C ALA A 119 -18.21 15.79 -18.75
N ARG A 120 -17.66 14.70 -18.17
CA ARG A 120 -18.22 13.99 -17.01
C ARG A 120 -17.09 13.61 -16.06
N ARG A 121 -17.43 13.46 -14.78
CA ARG A 121 -16.54 12.94 -13.75
C ARG A 121 -15.90 11.61 -14.19
N ALA A 122 -14.63 11.41 -13.89
CA ALA A 122 -13.95 10.16 -14.16
C ALA A 122 -14.59 9.01 -13.36
N ARG A 123 -14.81 7.86 -14.00
CA ARG A 123 -15.52 6.72 -13.39
C ARG A 123 -14.72 6.03 -12.30
N TRP A 124 -13.39 6.05 -12.44
CA TRP A 124 -12.43 5.53 -11.47
C TRP A 124 -12.24 6.38 -10.21
N LEU A 125 -12.87 7.55 -10.11
CA LEU A 125 -12.83 8.31 -8.88
C LEU A 125 -13.81 7.71 -7.86
N PRO A 126 -13.46 7.62 -6.56
CA PRO A 126 -14.35 7.12 -5.53
C PRO A 126 -15.71 7.81 -5.56
N GLU A 127 -16.81 7.09 -5.33
CA GLU A 127 -18.17 7.69 -5.39
C GLU A 127 -18.38 8.79 -4.35
N ARG A 128 -17.69 8.66 -3.21
CA ARG A 128 -17.73 9.55 -2.06
C ARG A 128 -16.32 9.81 -1.56
N GLU A 129 -16.16 10.87 -0.78
CA GLU A 129 -14.93 11.09 -0.02
C GLU A 129 -14.69 9.92 0.94
N VAL A 130 -13.41 9.57 1.12
CA VAL A 130 -12.96 8.47 1.96
C VAL A 130 -11.78 8.95 2.80
N ASP A 131 -11.83 8.65 4.10
CA ASP A 131 -10.73 8.98 5.02
C ASP A 131 -9.73 7.83 5.06
N LEU A 132 -8.58 8.08 4.44
CA LEU A 132 -7.56 7.09 4.22
C LEU A 132 -6.26 7.52 4.89
N VAL A 133 -5.52 6.50 5.31
CA VAL A 133 -4.20 6.63 5.92
C VAL A 133 -3.26 5.61 5.30
N TYR A 134 -1.96 5.87 5.46
CA TYR A 134 -0.94 4.87 5.18
C TYR A 134 -0.50 4.21 6.48
N LEU A 135 -0.85 2.94 6.64
CA LEU A 135 -0.51 2.09 7.77
C LEU A 135 0.83 1.41 7.49
N TYR A 136 1.80 1.56 8.38
CA TYR A 136 3.18 1.11 8.15
C TYR A 136 3.87 0.68 9.44
N SER A 137 5.06 0.10 9.31
CA SER A 137 5.98 -0.12 10.43
C SER A 137 7.30 0.62 10.20
N ASP A 138 7.78 1.29 11.25
CA ASP A 138 9.12 1.87 11.32
C ASP A 138 10.12 1.01 12.11
N TYR A 139 9.73 -0.18 12.54
CA TYR A 139 10.67 -1.18 13.02
C TYR A 139 11.29 -1.92 11.84
N TYR A 140 12.61 -1.80 11.66
CA TYR A 140 13.32 -2.35 10.51
C TYR A 140 14.19 -3.56 10.88
N ILE A 141 14.18 -4.60 10.03
CA ILE A 141 15.05 -5.77 10.15
C ILE A 141 15.83 -5.96 8.84
N ASP A 142 17.16 -5.98 8.90
CA ASP A 142 17.99 -6.28 7.73
C ASP A 142 17.98 -7.79 7.45
N ALA A 143 17.59 -8.19 6.24
CA ALA A 143 17.55 -9.59 5.82
C ALA A 143 18.95 -10.27 5.82
N ARG A 144 20.02 -9.48 5.72
CA ARG A 144 21.43 -9.96 5.77
C ARG A 144 21.87 -10.32 7.18
N GLU A 145 21.31 -9.64 8.18
CA GLU A 145 21.62 -9.81 9.59
C GLU A 145 20.31 -9.84 10.41
N PRO A 146 19.48 -10.88 10.21
CA PRO A 146 18.14 -10.89 10.76
C PRO A 146 18.17 -11.02 12.28
N THR A 147 17.52 -10.07 12.95
CA THR A 147 17.24 -10.11 14.39
C THR A 147 15.83 -10.66 14.64
N SER A 148 15.58 -11.13 15.87
CA SER A 148 14.22 -11.51 16.26
C SER A 148 13.30 -10.29 16.28
N ALA A 149 12.12 -10.42 15.69
CA ALA A 149 11.11 -9.38 15.72
C ALA A 149 10.68 -9.10 17.17
N GLN A 150 10.68 -7.83 17.56
CA GLN A 150 10.22 -7.37 18.88
C GLN A 150 8.77 -6.87 18.87
N THR A 151 8.19 -6.74 17.67
CA THR A 151 6.84 -6.25 17.41
C THR A 151 6.10 -7.22 16.50
N ASP A 152 4.78 -7.13 16.49
CA ASP A 152 3.92 -7.95 15.61
C ASP A 152 4.16 -7.62 14.14
N PHE A 153 4.33 -6.34 13.81
CA PHE A 153 4.60 -5.83 12.46
C PHE A 153 5.97 -5.18 12.37
N PHE A 154 6.62 -5.36 11.23
CA PHE A 154 7.96 -4.85 10.94
C PHE A 154 8.19 -4.68 9.44
N THR A 155 9.22 -3.93 9.08
CA THR A 155 9.67 -3.75 7.69
C THR A 155 11.00 -4.47 7.51
N VAL A 156 11.03 -5.51 6.68
CA VAL A 156 12.28 -6.13 6.29
C VAL A 156 12.95 -5.27 5.22
N THR A 157 14.25 -5.04 5.35
CA THR A 157 15.08 -4.34 4.36
C THR A 157 16.15 -5.26 3.81
N ARG A 158 16.55 -5.05 2.56
CA ARG A 158 17.74 -5.69 1.99
C ARG A 158 18.41 -4.74 1.03
N MET A 159 19.68 -4.42 1.29
CA MET A 159 20.50 -3.66 0.36
C MET A 159 21.12 -4.61 -0.68
N ASP A 160 20.93 -4.31 -1.96
CA ASP A 160 21.62 -4.94 -3.08
C ASP A 160 22.26 -3.89 -4.00
N ALA A 161 22.89 -4.35 -5.10
CA ALA A 161 23.59 -3.47 -6.04
C ALA A 161 22.72 -2.41 -6.72
N TRP A 162 21.38 -2.56 -6.67
CA TRP A 162 20.41 -1.69 -7.33
C TRP A 162 19.66 -0.79 -6.34
N GLY A 163 19.88 -0.96 -5.03
CA GLY A 163 19.28 -0.14 -3.97
C GLY A 163 18.83 -0.99 -2.78
N VAL A 164 17.94 -0.41 -1.96
CA VAL A 164 17.29 -1.14 -0.87
C VAL A 164 15.94 -1.64 -1.35
N SER A 165 15.66 -2.92 -1.10
CA SER A 165 14.32 -3.47 -1.19
C SER A 165 13.71 -3.53 0.20
N THR A 166 12.40 -3.27 0.31
CA THR A 166 11.64 -3.35 1.54
C THR A 166 10.40 -4.21 1.40
N TRP A 167 10.03 -4.87 2.50
CA TRP A 167 8.84 -5.70 2.60
C TRP A 167 8.14 -5.43 3.93
N PHE A 168 6.88 -5.04 3.87
CA PHE A 168 6.02 -4.96 5.05
C PHE A 168 5.58 -6.36 5.47
N MET A 169 5.92 -6.73 6.70
CA MET A 169 5.75 -8.09 7.19
C MET A 169 5.22 -8.12 8.62
N CYS A 170 4.72 -9.28 9.03
CA CYS A 170 4.32 -9.56 10.40
C CYS A 170 4.80 -10.94 10.88
N THR A 171 4.75 -11.14 12.19
CA THR A 171 5.03 -12.43 12.84
C THR A 171 3.98 -13.48 12.48
N PRO A 172 4.29 -14.79 12.62
CA PRO A 172 3.30 -15.85 12.41
C PRO A 172 2.04 -15.69 13.27
N GLN A 173 2.18 -15.32 14.54
CA GLN A 173 1.07 -15.13 15.47
C GLN A 173 0.18 -13.95 15.06
N ALA A 174 0.79 -12.86 14.59
CA ALA A 174 0.05 -11.72 14.07
C ALA A 174 -0.68 -12.08 12.77
N ALA A 175 -0.04 -12.85 11.89
CA ALA A 175 -0.64 -13.32 10.64
C ALA A 175 -1.90 -14.16 10.87
N GLU A 176 -1.89 -15.09 11.83
CA GLU A 176 -3.06 -15.90 12.19
C GLU A 176 -4.26 -15.03 12.60
N LYS A 177 -4.01 -14.06 13.50
CA LYS A 177 -5.04 -13.12 13.94
C LYS A 177 -5.54 -12.23 12.80
N LEU A 178 -4.64 -11.73 11.96
CA LEU A 178 -4.96 -10.85 10.84
C LEU A 178 -5.80 -11.58 9.78
N ILE A 179 -5.47 -12.84 9.47
CA ILE A 179 -6.26 -13.68 8.56
C ILE A 179 -7.66 -13.92 9.11
N ALA A 180 -7.79 -14.14 10.42
CA ALA A 180 -9.08 -14.33 11.07
C ALA A 180 -9.98 -13.07 11.06
N MET A 181 -9.43 -11.88 10.78
CA MET A 181 -10.21 -10.65 10.62
C MET A 181 -10.93 -10.55 9.26
N ASP A 182 -10.56 -11.40 8.29
CA ASP A 182 -11.25 -11.58 6.99
C ASP A 182 -11.44 -10.27 6.19
N PHE A 183 -10.39 -9.43 6.14
CA PHE A 183 -10.43 -8.21 5.34
C PHE A 183 -10.45 -8.50 3.83
N GLU A 184 -11.27 -7.75 3.10
CA GLU A 184 -11.22 -7.76 1.64
C GLU A 184 -9.85 -7.22 1.18
N ASN A 185 -9.31 -7.79 0.09
CA ASN A 185 -8.13 -7.27 -0.63
C ASN A 185 -6.80 -7.33 0.12
N LEU A 186 -6.72 -8.02 1.26
CA LEU A 186 -5.46 -8.17 1.98
C LEU A 186 -4.92 -9.58 1.77
N THR A 187 -3.72 -9.68 1.21
CA THR A 187 -2.98 -10.94 1.16
C THR A 187 -1.96 -10.98 2.28
N VAL A 188 -1.97 -12.09 3.02
CA VAL A 188 -1.01 -12.40 4.07
C VAL A 188 -0.34 -13.73 3.71
N LYS A 189 0.95 -13.70 3.33
CA LYS A 189 1.64 -14.87 2.78
C LYS A 189 3.04 -15.06 3.37
N ALA A 190 3.30 -16.28 3.86
CA ALA A 190 4.63 -16.69 4.26
C ALA A 190 5.63 -16.49 3.11
N THR A 191 6.69 -15.73 3.37
CA THR A 191 7.69 -15.33 2.40
C THR A 191 9.07 -15.39 3.06
N THR A 192 10.04 -15.97 2.35
CA THR A 192 11.44 -15.99 2.78
C THR A 192 12.22 -14.96 1.98
N ILE A 193 12.86 -14.03 2.67
CA ILE A 193 13.77 -13.04 2.09
C ILE A 193 15.19 -13.47 2.39
N VAL A 194 15.97 -13.73 1.33
CA VAL A 194 17.41 -14.00 1.43
C VAL A 194 18.14 -12.67 1.47
N GLY A 195 19.00 -12.52 2.47
CA GLY A 195 19.91 -11.38 2.63
C GLY A 195 21.03 -11.37 1.63
#